data_AF-A0A3D4T4A6-F1
#
_entry.id   AF-A0A3D4T4A6-F1
#
_cell.length_a   1.000
_cell.length_b   1.000
_cell.length_c   1.000
_cell.angle_alpha   90.00
_cell.angle_beta   90.00
_cell.angle_gamma   90.00
#
_symmetry.space_group_name_H-M   'P 1'
#
loop_
_entity.id
_entity.type
_entity.pdbx_description
1 polymer ?
#
loop_
_entity_poly.entity_id
_entity_poly.type
_entity_poly.pdbx_seq_one_letter_code
_entity_poly.pdbx_strand_id
1 'polypeptide(L)'
;EAKRELDNCLKLLKGKKPRYPVYYDLEDEATTGRQSNGTILKMAKTFIEGIEKAGYWAGIYANTNWFNTRLTDVWYDKKAKWVAQYNDKNTYKKPYGIWQYTSSGRVNGIDGNTDLNYGYVDYPALIDPKEPNIESQNIGGNDMTRGYFKKGDANEGVYAYKQLLISLKKAKVITQGVDDNNIFGDGTLEATKQVQRAAKIEVDGLAGSRTIRACYVLLVNKIS
;
A
#
# COMPACT_ATOMS: atom_id res chain seq x y z
N GLU A 1 4.85 -32.86 1.18
CA GLU A 1 4.39 -31.82 0.24
C GLU A 1 4.94 -30.45 0.60
N ALA A 2 4.45 -29.81 1.66
CA ALA A 2 4.87 -28.46 2.07
C ALA A 2 6.39 -28.25 2.18
N LYS A 3 7.15 -29.23 2.68
CA LYS A 3 8.63 -29.13 2.70
C LYS A 3 9.25 -29.09 1.30
N ARG A 4 8.74 -29.88 0.35
CA ARG A 4 9.19 -29.90 -1.04
C ARG A 4 8.85 -28.57 -1.74
N GLU A 5 7.66 -28.05 -1.48
CA GLU A 5 7.23 -26.72 -1.98
C GLU A 5 8.09 -25.60 -1.42
N LEU A 6 8.38 -25.63 -0.11
CA LEU A 6 9.31 -24.72 0.54
C LEU A 6 10.69 -24.77 -0.11
N ASP A 7 11.28 -25.97 -0.24
CA ASP A 7 12.62 -26.14 -0.79
C ASP A 7 12.71 -25.61 -2.24
N ASN A 8 11.69 -25.89 -3.05
CA ASN A 8 11.58 -25.36 -4.41
C ASN A 8 11.41 -23.83 -4.43
N CYS A 9 10.55 -23.28 -3.55
CA CYS A 9 10.34 -21.85 -3.43
C CYS A 9 11.63 -21.12 -3.03
N LEU A 10 12.34 -21.61 -2.02
CA LEU A 10 13.63 -21.06 -1.58
C LEU A 10 14.68 -21.09 -2.69
N LYS A 11 14.72 -22.15 -3.50
CA LYS A 11 15.58 -22.22 -4.68
C LYS A 11 15.27 -21.12 -5.69
N LEU A 12 13.99 -20.85 -5.94
CA LEU A 12 13.53 -19.79 -6.84
C LEU A 12 13.72 -18.38 -6.28
N LEU A 13 13.73 -18.23 -4.95
CA LEU A 13 13.95 -16.97 -4.26
C LEU A 13 15.42 -16.58 -4.16
N LYS A 14 16.36 -17.52 -4.30
CA LYS A 14 17.78 -17.26 -4.16
C LYS A 14 18.24 -16.07 -5.01
N GLY A 15 18.77 -15.04 -4.34
CA GLY A 15 19.28 -13.82 -4.98
C GLY A 15 18.21 -12.76 -5.30
N LYS A 16 16.92 -13.04 -5.03
CA LYS A 16 15.82 -12.10 -5.19
C LYS A 16 15.53 -11.38 -3.88
N LYS A 17 14.96 -10.18 -3.98
CA LYS A 17 14.49 -9.37 -2.85
C LYS A 17 13.04 -8.96 -3.10
N PRO A 18 12.07 -9.85 -2.84
CA PRO A 18 10.67 -9.52 -2.96
C PRO A 18 10.32 -8.30 -2.09
N ARG A 19 9.56 -7.34 -2.64
CA ARG A 19 9.05 -6.18 -1.89
C ARG A 19 7.68 -6.44 -1.27
N TYR A 20 7.19 -7.66 -1.39
CA TYR A 20 5.95 -8.17 -0.81
C TYR A 20 6.26 -9.52 -0.15
N PRO A 21 5.44 -9.97 0.82
CA PRO A 21 5.59 -11.30 1.39
C PRO A 21 5.54 -12.37 0.30
N VAL A 22 6.26 -13.45 0.53
CA VAL A 22 6.09 -14.68 -0.25
C VAL A 22 4.83 -15.35 0.28
N TYR A 23 3.80 -15.43 -0.55
CA TYR A 23 2.52 -15.99 -0.16
C TYR A 23 2.47 -17.50 -0.42
N TYR A 24 1.99 -18.25 0.57
CA TYR A 24 1.59 -19.63 0.38
C TYR A 24 0.13 -19.66 -0.09
N ASP A 25 -0.07 -20.20 -1.29
CA ASP A 25 -1.37 -20.32 -1.92
C ASP A 25 -2.10 -21.57 -1.39
N LEU A 26 -3.23 -21.35 -0.70
CA LEU A 26 -4.05 -22.38 -0.08
C LEU A 26 -5.48 -22.32 -0.62
N GLU A 27 -5.69 -22.96 -1.77
CA GLU A 27 -7.01 -23.01 -2.42
C GLU A 27 -7.35 -24.33 -3.12
N ASP A 28 -6.38 -25.22 -3.35
CA ASP A 28 -6.60 -26.43 -4.13
C ASP A 28 -7.45 -27.46 -3.38
N GLU A 29 -8.74 -27.50 -3.71
CA GLU A 29 -9.71 -28.45 -3.18
C GLU A 29 -9.38 -29.91 -3.49
N ALA A 30 -8.70 -30.18 -4.61
CA ALA A 30 -8.38 -31.54 -5.03
C ALA A 30 -7.19 -32.14 -4.27
N THR A 31 -6.32 -31.29 -3.71
CA THR A 31 -5.14 -31.73 -2.94
C THR A 31 -5.24 -31.30 -1.48
N THR A 32 -4.85 -30.06 -1.16
CA THR A 32 -4.76 -29.53 0.20
C THR A 32 -6.14 -29.45 0.86
N GLY A 33 -7.20 -29.20 0.09
CA GLY A 33 -8.58 -29.16 0.59
C GLY A 33 -9.11 -30.51 1.10
N ARG A 34 -8.49 -31.63 0.69
CA ARG A 34 -8.79 -32.98 1.22
C ARG A 34 -8.19 -33.24 2.59
N GLN A 35 -7.28 -32.38 3.06
CA GLN A 35 -6.60 -32.54 4.35
C GLN A 35 -7.42 -31.93 5.48
N SER A 36 -7.28 -32.48 6.70
CA SER A 36 -7.89 -31.88 7.90
C SER A 36 -7.34 -30.46 8.15
N ASN A 37 -8.11 -29.59 8.81
CA ASN A 37 -7.63 -28.24 9.19
C ASN A 37 -6.33 -28.30 10.01
N GLY A 38 -6.16 -29.31 10.86
CA GLY A 38 -4.93 -29.51 11.63
C GLY A 38 -3.74 -29.90 10.74
N THR A 39 -3.97 -30.68 9.68
CA THR A 39 -2.94 -31.01 8.69
C THR A 39 -2.58 -29.79 7.85
N ILE A 40 -3.57 -29.02 7.39
CA ILE A 40 -3.36 -27.76 6.65
C ILE A 40 -2.54 -26.79 7.51
N LEU A 41 -2.84 -26.67 8.80
CA LEU A 41 -2.05 -25.85 9.74
C LEU A 41 -0.58 -26.29 9.83
N LYS A 42 -0.31 -27.60 9.91
CA LYS A 42 1.07 -28.12 9.92
C LYS A 42 1.80 -27.82 8.61
N MET A 43 1.11 -27.93 7.47
CA MET A 43 1.65 -27.59 6.15
C MET A 43 1.96 -26.09 6.05
N ALA A 44 1.00 -25.23 6.41
CA ALA A 44 1.16 -23.79 6.42
C ALA A 44 2.31 -23.36 7.33
N LYS A 45 2.40 -23.89 8.55
CA LYS A 45 3.54 -23.64 9.46
C LYS A 45 4.86 -24.01 8.83
N THR A 46 4.96 -25.22 8.27
CA THR A 46 6.19 -25.70 7.63
C THR A 46 6.66 -24.75 6.53
N PHE A 47 5.76 -24.31 5.66
CA PHE A 47 6.12 -23.40 4.57
C PHE A 47 6.44 -21.99 5.09
N ILE A 48 5.51 -21.38 5.83
CA ILE A 48 5.62 -19.98 6.28
C ILE A 48 6.83 -19.78 7.19
N GLU A 49 7.00 -20.62 8.20
CA GLU A 49 8.13 -20.50 9.14
C GLU A 49 9.46 -20.81 8.44
N GLY A 50 9.45 -21.67 7.42
CA GLY A 50 10.62 -21.96 6.59
C GLY A 50 11.08 -20.75 5.76
N ILE A 51 10.13 -20.05 5.12
CA ILE A 51 10.39 -18.81 4.38
C ILE A 51 10.88 -17.72 5.34
N GLU A 52 10.21 -17.55 6.49
CA GLU A 52 10.59 -16.59 7.54
C GLU A 52 12.02 -16.86 8.05
N LYS A 53 12.35 -18.13 8.32
CA LYS A 53 13.70 -18.54 8.75
C LYS A 53 14.78 -18.27 7.70
N ALA A 54 14.42 -18.26 6.42
CA ALA A 54 15.33 -17.91 5.33
C ALA A 54 15.51 -16.40 5.14
N GLY A 55 14.86 -15.57 5.98
CA GLY A 55 14.99 -14.11 5.99
C GLY A 55 14.00 -13.37 5.09
N TYR A 56 12.97 -14.05 4.59
CA TYR A 56 11.92 -13.43 3.76
C TYR A 56 10.65 -13.23 4.59
N TRP A 57 9.89 -12.19 4.25
CA TRP A 57 8.52 -12.07 4.75
C TRP A 57 7.63 -13.12 4.10
N ALA A 58 6.66 -13.64 4.86
CA ALA A 58 5.76 -14.69 4.40
C ALA A 58 4.30 -14.35 4.73
N GLY A 59 3.37 -14.84 3.91
CA GLY A 59 1.94 -14.64 4.09
C GLY A 59 1.13 -15.78 3.51
N ILE A 60 -0.18 -15.75 3.69
CA ILE A 60 -1.09 -16.77 3.18
C ILE A 60 -2.09 -16.12 2.23
N TYR A 61 -2.23 -16.74 1.06
CA TYR A 61 -3.28 -16.43 0.11
C TYR A 61 -4.37 -17.50 0.21
N ALA A 62 -5.62 -17.07 0.27
CA ALA A 62 -6.78 -17.96 0.16
C ALA A 62 -8.07 -17.15 -0.09
N ASN A 63 -9.12 -17.83 -0.55
CA ASN A 63 -10.45 -17.21 -0.61
C ASN A 63 -11.08 -17.05 0.79
N THR A 64 -12.12 -16.21 0.87
CA THR A 64 -12.82 -15.95 2.15
C THR A 64 -13.45 -17.18 2.77
N ASN A 65 -13.90 -18.17 1.98
CA ASN A 65 -14.44 -19.41 2.50
C ASN A 65 -13.35 -20.19 3.28
N TRP A 66 -12.16 -20.33 2.71
CA TRP A 66 -11.03 -20.98 3.37
C TRP A 66 -10.61 -20.24 4.64
N PHE A 67 -10.49 -18.91 4.60
CA PHE A 67 -10.18 -18.13 5.79
C PHE A 67 -11.23 -18.24 6.91
N ASN A 68 -12.50 -18.46 6.58
CA ASN A 68 -13.57 -18.57 7.56
C ASN A 68 -13.82 -20.01 8.05
N THR A 69 -13.43 -21.03 7.29
CA THR A 69 -13.81 -22.44 7.59
C THR A 69 -12.63 -23.40 7.74
N ARG A 70 -11.51 -23.14 7.06
CA ARG A 70 -10.32 -24.03 7.04
C ARG A 70 -9.13 -23.46 7.81
N LEU A 71 -8.92 -22.15 7.72
CA LEU A 71 -7.76 -21.43 8.27
C LEU A 71 -8.14 -20.67 9.54
N THR A 72 -8.76 -21.37 10.50
CA THR A 72 -9.41 -20.76 11.67
C THR A 72 -8.54 -20.70 12.94
N ASP A 73 -7.41 -21.41 12.95
CA ASP A 73 -6.46 -21.38 14.06
C ASP A 73 -5.90 -19.96 14.30
N VAL A 74 -5.75 -19.56 15.57
CA VAL A 74 -5.26 -18.22 15.95
C VAL A 74 -3.84 -17.92 15.43
N TRP A 75 -3.06 -18.94 15.07
CA TRP A 75 -1.77 -18.76 14.40
C TRP A 75 -1.90 -17.97 13.09
N TYR A 76 -2.97 -18.17 12.32
CA TYR A 76 -3.23 -17.44 11.07
C TYR A 76 -3.46 -15.94 11.30
N ASP A 77 -3.89 -15.54 12.50
CA ASP A 77 -4.15 -14.13 12.83
C ASP A 77 -2.88 -13.29 12.91
N LYS A 78 -1.73 -13.93 13.11
CA LYS A 78 -0.40 -13.30 13.17
C LYS A 78 0.30 -13.21 11.82
N LYS A 79 -0.29 -13.77 10.76
CA LYS A 79 0.32 -13.85 9.44
C LYS A 79 -0.27 -12.81 8.49
N ALA A 80 0.55 -12.34 7.54
CA ALA A 80 0.07 -11.53 6.43
C ALA A 80 -0.99 -12.32 5.65
N LYS A 81 -2.10 -11.68 5.29
CA LYS A 81 -3.19 -12.30 4.53
C LYS A 81 -3.42 -11.58 3.22
N TRP A 82 -3.48 -12.36 2.15
CA TRP A 82 -3.97 -11.94 0.85
C TRP A 82 -5.30 -12.67 0.61
N VAL A 83 -6.40 -11.94 0.72
CA VAL A 83 -7.75 -12.51 0.72
C VAL A 83 -8.35 -12.40 -0.67
N ALA A 84 -8.82 -13.50 -1.24
CA ALA A 84 -9.58 -13.48 -2.49
C ALA A 84 -11.09 -13.43 -2.24
N GLN A 85 -11.75 -12.46 -2.87
CA GLN A 85 -13.21 -12.40 -2.97
C GLN A 85 -13.58 -11.59 -4.20
N TYR A 86 -14.06 -12.26 -5.24
CA TYR A 86 -14.43 -11.58 -6.49
C TYR A 86 -15.77 -10.88 -6.34
N ASN A 87 -15.72 -9.64 -5.89
CA ASN A 87 -16.91 -8.83 -5.62
C ASN A 87 -16.55 -7.33 -5.57
N ASP A 88 -17.57 -6.48 -5.44
CA ASP A 88 -17.41 -5.04 -5.21
C ASP A 88 -16.92 -4.70 -3.78
N LYS A 89 -17.07 -5.65 -2.85
CA LYS A 89 -16.67 -5.51 -1.45
C LYS A 89 -16.14 -6.82 -0.88
N ASN A 90 -15.05 -6.72 -0.12
CA ASN A 90 -14.58 -7.81 0.73
C ASN A 90 -15.36 -7.87 2.06
N THR A 91 -15.91 -9.04 2.39
CA THR A 91 -16.71 -9.27 3.61
C THR A 91 -15.92 -9.96 4.73
N TYR A 92 -14.65 -10.29 4.52
CA TYR A 92 -13.78 -10.84 5.57
C TYR A 92 -13.61 -9.86 6.72
N LYS A 93 -13.73 -10.37 7.95
CA LYS A 93 -13.86 -9.53 9.16
C LYS A 93 -12.56 -9.30 9.92
N LYS A 94 -11.54 -10.12 9.68
CA LYS A 94 -10.22 -9.96 10.33
C LYS A 94 -9.29 -9.12 9.44
N PRO A 95 -8.19 -8.57 9.99
CA PRO A 95 -7.23 -7.81 9.20
C PRO A 95 -6.62 -8.63 8.06
N TYR A 96 -6.40 -7.97 6.91
CA TYR A 96 -5.72 -8.48 5.73
C TYR A 96 -4.93 -7.35 5.06
N GLY A 97 -3.87 -7.71 4.35
CA GLY A 97 -2.98 -6.73 3.71
C GLY A 97 -3.23 -6.56 2.21
N ILE A 98 -3.80 -7.57 1.55
CA ILE A 98 -4.12 -7.53 0.12
C ILE A 98 -5.51 -8.17 -0.09
N TRP A 99 -6.30 -7.60 -1.00
CA TRP A 99 -7.55 -8.18 -1.49
C TRP A 99 -7.49 -8.39 -3.00
N GLN A 100 -7.68 -9.62 -3.45
CA GLN A 100 -7.92 -9.93 -4.86
C GLN A 100 -9.41 -9.82 -5.16
N TYR A 101 -9.80 -8.82 -5.95
CA TYR A 101 -11.21 -8.49 -6.21
C TYR A 101 -11.72 -8.99 -7.56
N THR A 102 -10.83 -9.45 -8.44
CA THR A 102 -11.21 -10.14 -9.69
C THR A 102 -10.02 -10.94 -10.23
N SER A 103 -10.32 -12.01 -10.96
CA SER A 103 -9.38 -12.75 -11.82
C SER A 103 -9.56 -12.50 -13.32
N SER A 104 -10.54 -11.68 -13.69
CA SER A 104 -10.90 -11.36 -15.08
C SER A 104 -10.59 -9.91 -15.45
N GLY A 105 -9.65 -9.28 -14.73
CA GLY A 105 -9.20 -7.93 -15.02
C GLY A 105 -8.49 -7.85 -16.37
N ARG A 106 -8.43 -6.63 -16.92
CA ARG A 106 -7.66 -6.31 -18.12
C ARG A 106 -6.75 -5.13 -17.82
N VAL A 107 -5.46 -5.28 -18.08
CA VAL A 107 -4.44 -4.26 -17.90
C VAL A 107 -3.66 -4.13 -19.19
N ASN A 108 -3.49 -2.89 -19.67
CA ASN A 108 -2.70 -2.64 -20.87
C ASN A 108 -1.27 -3.19 -20.68
N GLY A 109 -0.82 -4.01 -21.62
CA GLY A 109 0.48 -4.69 -21.56
C GLY A 109 0.46 -6.09 -20.95
N ILE A 110 -0.70 -6.61 -20.55
CA ILE A 110 -0.89 -8.01 -20.16
C ILE A 110 -1.90 -8.66 -21.10
N ASP A 111 -1.49 -9.75 -21.75
CA ASP A 111 -2.37 -10.53 -22.61
C ASP A 111 -3.31 -11.41 -21.78
N GLY A 112 -4.59 -11.40 -22.13
CA GLY A 112 -5.61 -12.20 -21.47
C GLY A 112 -6.15 -11.60 -20.17
N ASN A 113 -6.74 -12.47 -19.35
CA ASN A 113 -7.27 -12.11 -18.05
C ASN A 113 -6.14 -12.04 -17.02
N THR A 114 -6.21 -11.06 -16.12
CA THR A 114 -5.27 -10.94 -15.00
C THR A 114 -6.00 -10.69 -13.69
N ASP A 115 -5.39 -11.19 -12.61
CA ASP A 115 -5.85 -10.88 -11.26
C ASP A 115 -5.60 -9.41 -10.94
N LEU A 116 -6.59 -8.75 -10.34
CA LEU A 116 -6.46 -7.39 -9.83
C LEU A 116 -6.67 -7.36 -8.32
N ASN A 117 -5.85 -6.52 -7.68
CA ASN A 117 -5.70 -6.51 -6.24
C ASN A 117 -5.69 -5.10 -5.68
N TYR A 118 -6.28 -4.91 -4.50
CA TYR A 118 -6.06 -3.75 -3.65
C TYR A 118 -5.05 -4.11 -2.56
N GLY A 119 -3.96 -3.34 -2.47
CA GLY A 119 -3.00 -3.42 -1.36
C GLY A 119 -3.33 -2.40 -0.29
N TYR A 120 -3.49 -2.85 0.95
CA TYR A 120 -3.81 -2.02 2.12
C TYR A 120 -2.63 -1.85 3.08
N VAL A 121 -1.63 -2.73 2.99
CA VAL A 121 -0.39 -2.66 3.77
C VAL A 121 0.75 -2.31 2.82
N ASP A 122 1.54 -1.31 3.20
CA ASP A 122 2.76 -0.93 2.50
C ASP A 122 3.91 -1.90 2.84
N TYR A 123 3.80 -3.12 2.31
CA TYR A 123 4.84 -4.13 2.47
C TYR A 123 6.21 -3.69 1.96
N PRO A 124 6.34 -2.95 0.83
CA PRO A 124 7.63 -2.40 0.43
C PRO A 124 8.30 -1.60 1.55
N ALA A 125 7.57 -0.69 2.21
CA ALA A 125 8.11 0.10 3.33
C ALA A 125 8.49 -0.77 4.54
N LEU A 126 7.77 -1.86 4.80
CA LEU A 126 8.05 -2.76 5.93
C LEU A 126 9.22 -3.72 5.67
N ILE A 127 9.40 -4.18 4.43
CA ILE A 127 10.34 -5.26 4.06
C ILE A 127 11.72 -4.72 3.73
N ASP A 128 11.77 -3.65 2.95
CA ASP A 128 13.01 -2.96 2.61
C ASP A 128 12.76 -1.48 2.89
N PRO A 129 12.87 -1.05 4.17
CA PRO A 129 12.76 0.35 4.55
C PRO A 129 13.97 1.11 4.00
N LYS A 130 14.01 1.26 2.68
CA LYS A 130 14.86 2.22 1.97
C LYS A 130 14.04 3.48 1.74
N GLU A 131 13.60 4.07 2.83
CA GLU A 131 13.43 5.50 3.01
C GLU A 131 13.90 5.86 4.44
N PRO A 132 14.42 7.08 4.67
CA PRO A 132 15.12 7.44 5.90
C PRO A 132 14.23 7.23 7.12
N ASN A 133 14.83 6.96 8.27
CA ASN A 133 14.16 7.09 9.56
C ASN A 133 13.68 8.54 9.71
N ILE A 134 12.44 8.82 9.32
CA ILE A 134 11.77 10.07 9.66
C ILE A 134 11.33 9.87 11.10
N GLU A 135 12.15 10.30 12.06
CA GLU A 135 11.67 10.52 13.42
C GLU A 135 10.38 11.32 13.31
N SER A 136 9.29 10.83 13.93
CA SER A 136 8.04 11.56 14.00
C SER A 136 8.33 12.88 14.72
N GLN A 137 8.49 13.96 13.96
CA GLN A 137 8.57 15.27 14.56
C GLN A 137 7.20 15.56 15.17
N ASN A 138 7.15 15.99 16.43
CA ASN A 138 5.92 16.49 17.02
C ASN A 138 5.52 17.77 16.27
N ILE A 139 4.68 17.64 15.25
CA ILE A 139 4.12 18.76 14.50
C ILE A 139 2.81 19.15 15.19
N GLY A 140 2.85 20.11 16.12
CA GLY A 140 1.64 20.59 16.80
C GLY A 140 0.74 21.48 15.92
N GLY A 141 -0.54 21.64 16.29
CA GLY A 141 -1.42 22.70 15.77
C GLY A 141 -2.88 22.28 15.58
N ASN A 142 -3.82 23.16 15.93
CA ASN A 142 -5.26 22.91 15.73
C ASN A 142 -5.58 22.82 14.23
N ASP A 143 -6.16 21.69 13.81
CA ASP A 143 -6.62 21.43 12.46
C ASP A 143 -7.44 22.60 11.89
N MET A 144 -6.97 23.15 10.76
CA MET A 144 -7.63 24.08 9.84
C MET A 144 -8.80 24.93 10.38
N THR A 145 -8.63 25.69 11.46
CA THR A 145 -9.70 26.57 11.98
C THR A 145 -10.15 27.64 10.97
N ARG A 146 -9.30 27.97 9.98
CA ARG A 146 -9.56 28.95 8.92
C ARG A 146 -10.00 28.34 7.57
N GLY A 147 -9.98 27.02 7.43
CA GLY A 147 -10.34 26.33 6.19
C GLY A 147 -9.30 26.41 5.05
N TYR A 148 -8.10 26.94 5.30
CA TYR A 148 -6.96 26.94 4.38
C TYR A 148 -5.64 27.02 5.14
N PHE A 149 -4.55 26.53 4.52
CA PHE A 149 -3.18 26.82 4.97
C PHE A 149 -2.60 28.04 4.26
N LYS A 150 -1.72 28.77 4.96
CA LYS A 150 -1.00 29.92 4.40
C LYS A 150 0.44 29.98 4.90
N LYS A 151 1.24 30.88 4.31
CA LYS A 151 2.61 31.14 4.75
C LYS A 151 2.68 31.39 6.26
N GLY A 152 3.61 30.71 6.92
CA GLY A 152 3.84 30.77 8.37
C GLY A 152 3.10 29.70 9.19
N ASP A 153 2.14 28.97 8.59
CA ASP A 153 1.50 27.85 9.28
C ASP A 153 2.49 26.69 9.43
N ALA A 154 2.46 26.02 10.58
CA ALA A 154 3.30 24.86 10.90
C ALA A 154 2.47 23.85 11.72
N ASN A 155 1.75 22.98 11.03
CA ASN A 155 0.91 21.93 11.60
C ASN A 155 0.92 20.68 10.69
N GLU A 156 0.35 19.56 11.16
CA GLU A 156 0.33 18.29 10.42
C GLU A 156 -0.32 18.43 9.04
N GLY A 157 -1.36 19.25 8.93
CA GLY A 157 -2.03 19.54 7.66
C GLY A 157 -1.12 20.24 6.64
N VAL A 158 -0.27 21.18 7.08
CA VAL A 158 0.76 21.78 6.24
C VAL A 158 1.76 20.73 5.76
N TYR A 159 2.19 19.82 6.64
CA TYR A 159 3.11 18.75 6.26
C TYR A 159 2.50 17.83 5.20
N ALA A 160 1.26 17.38 5.38
CA ALA A 160 0.54 16.57 4.40
C ALA A 160 0.37 17.29 3.05
N TYR A 161 0.05 18.58 3.08
CA TYR A 161 -0.04 19.39 1.87
C TYR A 161 1.30 19.51 1.13
N LYS A 162 2.42 19.66 1.85
CA LYS A 162 3.77 19.66 1.24
C LYS A 162 4.10 18.36 0.53
N GLN A 163 3.62 17.21 1.02
CA GLN A 163 3.79 15.92 0.32
C GLN A 163 3.04 15.87 -1.03
N LEU A 164 1.87 16.49 -1.13
CA LEU A 164 1.15 16.63 -2.41
C LEU A 164 1.95 17.49 -3.40
N LEU A 165 2.54 18.59 -2.95
CA LEU A 165 3.38 19.45 -3.78
C LEU A 165 4.65 18.74 -4.26
N ILE A 166 5.31 17.95 -3.39
CA ILE A 166 6.45 17.11 -3.77
C ILE A 166 6.04 16.12 -4.86
N SER A 167 4.87 15.49 -4.74
CA SER A 167 4.35 14.56 -5.74
C SER A 167 4.12 15.24 -7.09
N LEU A 168 3.55 16.45 -7.10
CA LEU A 168 3.34 17.25 -8.31
C LEU A 168 4.65 17.66 -8.97
N LYS A 169 5.68 17.98 -8.19
CA LYS A 169 7.03 18.25 -8.70
C LYS A 169 7.64 17.01 -9.35
N LYS A 170 7.54 15.83 -8.70
CA LYS A 170 8.00 14.55 -9.28
C LYS A 170 7.26 14.23 -10.59
N ALA A 171 5.96 14.52 -10.65
CA ALA A 171 5.14 14.40 -11.86
C ALA A 171 5.38 15.52 -12.91
N LYS A 172 6.32 16.42 -12.66
CA LYS A 172 6.67 17.57 -13.53
C LYS A 172 5.48 18.48 -13.84
N VAL A 173 4.49 18.57 -12.95
CA VAL A 173 3.36 19.51 -13.06
C VAL A 173 3.78 20.90 -12.60
N ILE A 174 4.56 20.95 -11.53
CA ILE A 174 5.18 22.17 -11.00
C ILE A 174 6.70 21.99 -10.99
N THR A 175 7.43 23.10 -11.01
CA THR A 175 8.91 23.10 -10.98
C THR A 175 9.45 23.42 -9.59
N GLN A 176 8.71 24.23 -8.82
CA GLN A 176 9.11 24.69 -7.50
C GLN A 176 9.08 23.55 -6.46
N GLY A 177 10.11 23.48 -5.62
CA GLY A 177 10.14 22.60 -4.45
C GLY A 177 9.56 23.25 -3.20
N VAL A 178 9.31 22.46 -2.17
CA VAL A 178 8.86 22.94 -0.86
C VAL A 178 10.05 23.22 0.06
N ASP A 179 9.82 23.97 1.14
CA ASP A 179 10.84 24.28 2.14
C ASP A 179 11.26 23.02 2.92
N ASP A 180 12.54 22.90 3.29
CA ASP A 180 13.09 21.76 4.05
C ASP A 180 12.90 21.92 5.58
N ASN A 181 11.63 22.05 5.98
CA ASN A 181 11.17 22.18 7.37
C ASN A 181 9.66 21.88 7.47
N ASN A 182 9.02 22.02 8.63
CA ASN A 182 7.56 21.78 8.78
C ASN A 182 6.69 23.03 8.59
N ILE A 183 7.27 24.12 8.08
CA ILE A 183 6.57 25.40 7.91
C ILE A 183 6.11 25.52 6.46
N PHE A 184 4.94 26.15 6.27
CA PHE A 184 4.52 26.68 4.99
C PHE A 184 5.38 27.92 4.70
N GLY A 185 6.57 27.72 4.15
CA GLY A 185 7.52 28.78 3.84
C GLY A 185 7.35 29.36 2.44
N ASP A 186 8.36 30.07 1.97
CA ASP A 186 8.36 30.71 0.66
C ASP A 186 8.35 29.71 -0.50
N GLY A 187 9.07 28.59 -0.35
CA GLY A 187 9.05 27.51 -1.34
C GLY A 187 7.66 26.89 -1.47
N THR A 188 7.00 26.64 -0.33
CA THR A 188 5.64 26.09 -0.28
C THR A 188 4.62 27.07 -0.86
N LEU A 189 4.77 28.36 -0.61
CA LEU A 189 3.93 29.41 -1.21
C LEU A 189 4.07 29.47 -2.72
N GLU A 190 5.30 29.48 -3.25
CA GLU A 190 5.49 29.55 -4.69
C GLU A 190 5.05 28.26 -5.40
N ALA A 191 5.28 27.10 -4.79
CA ALA A 191 4.74 25.82 -5.29
C ALA A 191 3.21 25.84 -5.33
N THR A 192 2.55 26.38 -4.30
CA THR A 192 1.09 26.55 -4.24
C THR A 192 0.58 27.40 -5.41
N LYS A 193 1.24 28.54 -5.66
CA LYS A 193 0.87 29.41 -6.78
C LYS A 193 1.05 28.72 -8.14
N GLN A 194 2.07 27.87 -8.30
CA GLN A 194 2.23 27.07 -9.51
C GLN A 194 1.09 26.07 -9.71
N VAL A 195 0.63 25.40 -8.65
CA VAL A 195 -0.56 24.54 -8.72
C VAL A 195 -1.78 25.32 -9.16
N GLN A 196 -2.02 26.48 -8.57
CA GLN A 196 -3.16 27.33 -8.89
C GLN A 196 -3.15 27.78 -10.35
N ARG A 197 -1.98 28.19 -10.87
CA ARG A 197 -1.78 28.49 -12.29
C ARG A 197 -2.04 27.28 -13.18
N ALA A 198 -1.49 26.12 -12.84
CA ALA A 198 -1.64 24.88 -13.61
C ALA A 198 -3.11 24.41 -13.68
N ALA A 199 -3.86 24.58 -12.58
CA ALA A 199 -5.28 24.26 -12.50
C ALA A 199 -6.20 25.37 -13.02
N LYS A 200 -5.64 26.51 -13.44
CA LYS A 200 -6.40 27.70 -13.91
C LYS A 200 -7.42 28.18 -12.88
N ILE A 201 -7.04 28.21 -11.61
CA ILE A 201 -7.82 28.78 -10.51
C ILE A 201 -7.16 30.06 -9.99
N GLU A 202 -7.82 30.75 -9.05
CA GLU A 202 -7.28 31.94 -8.40
C GLU A 202 -5.91 31.68 -7.77
N VAL A 203 -4.97 32.61 -7.99
CA VAL A 203 -3.56 32.49 -7.57
C VAL A 203 -3.30 33.34 -6.34
N ASP A 204 -3.98 33.02 -5.24
CA ASP A 204 -3.88 33.73 -3.96
C ASP A 204 -2.75 33.20 -3.05
N GLY A 205 -2.15 32.05 -3.40
CA GLY A 205 -1.15 31.38 -2.58
C GLY A 205 -1.70 30.69 -1.32
N LEU A 206 -3.02 30.61 -1.17
CA LEU A 206 -3.71 29.94 -0.08
C LEU A 206 -4.02 28.49 -0.47
N ALA A 207 -3.65 27.55 0.40
CA ALA A 207 -3.97 26.15 0.23
C ALA A 207 -5.33 25.82 0.88
N GLY A 208 -6.39 26.35 0.27
CA GLY A 208 -7.78 25.99 0.61
C GLY A 208 -8.25 24.73 -0.12
N SER A 209 -9.51 24.34 0.12
CA SER A 209 -10.12 23.12 -0.44
C SER A 209 -10.01 23.03 -1.97
N ARG A 210 -10.19 24.15 -2.69
CA ARG A 210 -10.03 24.19 -4.16
C ARG A 210 -8.60 23.90 -4.60
N THR A 211 -7.61 24.50 -3.95
CA THR A 211 -6.18 24.30 -4.23
C THR A 211 -5.74 22.86 -3.91
N ILE A 212 -6.21 22.30 -2.79
CA ILE A 212 -5.93 20.91 -2.41
C ILE A 212 -6.57 19.94 -3.42
N ARG A 213 -7.82 20.19 -3.83
CA ARG A 213 -8.49 19.38 -4.87
C ARG A 213 -7.77 19.46 -6.21
N ALA A 214 -7.27 20.63 -6.58
CA ALA A 214 -6.48 20.83 -7.79
C ALA A 214 -5.21 19.97 -7.81
N CYS A 215 -4.53 19.81 -6.66
CA CYS A 215 -3.37 18.92 -6.56
C CYS A 215 -3.70 17.49 -6.97
N TYR A 216 -4.82 16.95 -6.47
CA TYR A 216 -5.28 15.61 -6.82
C TYR A 216 -5.61 15.47 -8.31
N VAL A 217 -6.40 16.40 -8.86
CA VAL A 217 -6.83 16.34 -10.27
C VAL A 217 -5.63 16.40 -11.22
N LEU A 218 -4.68 17.29 -10.95
CA LEU A 218 -3.48 17.43 -11.77
C LEU A 218 -2.57 16.19 -11.71
N LEU A 219 -2.48 15.52 -10.56
CA LEU A 219 -1.74 14.26 -10.42
C LEU A 219 -2.39 13.12 -11.19
N VAL A 220 -3.71 12.95 -11.05
CA VAL A 220 -4.45 11.89 -11.76
C VAL A 220 -4.31 12.04 -13.27
N ASN A 221 -4.47 13.26 -13.80
CA ASN A 221 -4.37 13.55 -15.22
C ASN A 221 -2.96 13.36 -15.81
N LYS A 222 -1.92 13.21 -14.97
CA LYS A 222 -0.55 12.90 -15.42
C LYS A 222 -0.24 11.40 -15.44
N ILE A 223 -1.02 10.60 -14.72
CA ILE A 223 -0.82 9.17 -14.57
C ILE A 223 -1.76 8.38 -15.50
N SER A 224 -2.88 8.98 -15.92
CA SER A 224 -3.76 8.52 -17.01
C SER A 224 -3.18 8.83 -18.39
#